data_AF-C3JBK4-F1
#
_entry.id   AF-C3JBK4-F1
#
_cell.length_a   1.000
_cell.length_b   1.000
_cell.length_c   1.000
_cell.angle_alpha   90.00
_cell.angle_beta   90.00
_cell.angle_gamma   90.00
#
_symmetry.space_group_name_H-M   'P 1'
#
loop_
_entity.id
_entity.type
_entity.pdbx_description
1 polymer ?
#
loop_
_entity_poly.entity_id
_entity_poly.type
_entity_poly.pdbx_seq_one_letter_code
_entity_poly.pdbx_strand_id
1 'polypeptide(L)'
;MPFISGLTQLRSLSIVGMAKNTGKTECLNYVLRRLWEEYPQVSLALTSIGIDGERRDQVTQTDKPEICLHPGTLFVTAEKFYRNKMVAAEVVGIDEQYTTSLGRAIYAKSKGTGKVLIAGPASTGGLKHIIRKMRDRNIDLTIIDGALSRISLAAPSVSEGMILATGAAYSVQPEELIRKTHHLYRLIQLPEYPSRAIAEGLADAERGMFVIDPEGNVFETGFISALSDRIWQDVEWLQRGDTLFVAGVVSDLLLEKLRMIDSHRTLVVRDFTRLFASPLAIDKYLSSGKELRVLYGTKLMAVTFNPLAPSGYRLDSEKMCTRLQESLGVPVYDVCRL
;
A
#
# COMPACT_ATOMS: atom_id res chain seq x y z
N MET A 1 12.79 18.26 -5.71
CA MET A 1 11.69 17.93 -6.69
C MET A 1 10.31 18.06 -6.02
N PRO A 2 9.21 18.34 -6.75
CA PRO A 2 7.92 18.69 -6.15
C PRO A 2 7.35 17.64 -5.18
N PHE A 3 7.51 16.34 -5.48
CA PHE A 3 6.95 15.31 -4.58
C PHE A 3 7.85 14.99 -3.39
N ILE A 4 9.18 15.12 -3.50
CA ILE A 4 10.13 14.81 -2.42
C ILE A 4 9.92 15.73 -1.21
N SER A 5 9.70 17.03 -1.43
CA SER A 5 9.38 17.96 -0.35
C SER A 5 8.10 17.54 0.40
N GLY A 6 7.08 17.09 -0.34
CA GLY A 6 5.83 16.58 0.22
C GLY A 6 6.02 15.34 1.12
N LEU A 7 7.05 14.53 0.89
CA LEU A 7 7.35 13.36 1.72
C LEU A 7 7.79 13.75 3.13
N THR A 8 8.41 14.92 3.31
CA THR A 8 8.87 15.42 4.63
C THR A 8 7.72 15.75 5.59
N GLN A 9 6.50 15.86 5.07
CA GLN A 9 5.29 16.11 5.85
C GLN A 9 4.60 14.83 6.32
N LEU A 10 5.13 13.66 5.95
CA LEU A 10 4.60 12.36 6.33
C LEU A 10 5.45 11.76 7.44
N ARG A 11 4.82 10.98 8.32
CA ARG A 11 5.51 10.14 9.30
C ARG A 11 5.79 8.74 8.79
N SER A 12 5.02 8.31 7.78
CA SER A 12 5.17 7.00 7.17
C SER A 12 4.84 7.01 5.69
N LEU A 13 5.66 6.33 4.90
CA LEU A 13 5.55 6.26 3.44
C LEU A 13 5.68 4.81 2.98
N SER A 14 4.69 4.30 2.27
CA SER A 14 4.79 3.01 1.57
C SER A 14 5.17 3.21 0.11
N ILE A 15 6.15 2.47 -0.39
CA ILE A 15 6.42 2.38 -1.83
C ILE A 15 5.90 1.03 -2.31
N VAL A 16 4.97 1.07 -3.26
CA VAL A 16 4.14 -0.09 -3.61
C VAL A 16 4.19 -0.30 -5.13
N GLY A 17 4.65 -1.48 -5.57
CA GLY A 17 4.79 -1.79 -7.00
C GLY A 17 3.70 -2.70 -7.55
N MET A 18 2.99 -2.30 -8.62
CA MET A 18 1.86 -3.05 -9.23
C MET A 18 2.18 -4.51 -9.58
N ALA A 19 3.45 -4.82 -9.84
CA ALA A 19 3.99 -6.16 -9.94
C ALA A 19 5.45 -6.20 -9.47
N LYS A 20 6.06 -7.38 -9.49
CA LYS A 20 7.52 -7.49 -9.36
C LYS A 20 8.19 -6.71 -10.50
N ASN A 21 9.35 -6.12 -10.20
CA ASN A 21 10.21 -5.42 -11.17
C ASN A 21 9.60 -4.17 -11.82
N THR A 22 8.57 -3.56 -11.21
CA THR A 22 8.02 -2.26 -11.68
C THR A 22 8.83 -1.03 -11.23
N GLY A 23 10.08 -1.19 -10.78
CA GLY A 23 10.96 -0.08 -10.38
C GLY A 23 10.79 0.39 -8.94
N LYS A 24 10.17 -0.43 -8.07
CA LYS A 24 9.94 -0.08 -6.67
C LYS A 24 11.23 0.18 -5.90
N THR A 25 12.22 -0.71 -6.02
CA THR A 25 13.47 -0.59 -5.26
C THR A 25 14.33 0.55 -5.79
N GLU A 26 14.28 0.81 -7.09
CA GLU A 26 14.88 1.97 -7.73
C GLU A 26 14.24 3.27 -7.21
N CYS A 27 12.91 3.31 -7.12
CA CYS A 27 12.18 4.42 -6.50
C CYS A 27 12.58 4.62 -5.04
N LEU A 28 12.68 3.54 -4.26
CA LEU A 28 13.13 3.60 -2.88
C LEU A 28 14.53 4.20 -2.75
N ASN A 29 15.50 3.71 -3.52
CA ASN A 29 16.87 4.21 -3.52
C ASN A 29 16.92 5.68 -3.97
N TYR A 30 16.12 6.06 -4.97
CA TYR A 30 15.98 7.45 -5.39
C TYR A 30 15.45 8.34 -4.26
N VAL A 31 14.38 7.93 -3.58
CA VAL A 31 13.78 8.68 -2.48
C VAL A 31 14.75 8.83 -1.31
N LEU A 32 15.42 7.75 -0.89
CA LEU A 32 16.41 7.77 0.18
C LEU A 32 17.55 8.74 -0.13
N ARG A 33 18.09 8.67 -1.35
CA ARG A 33 19.17 9.55 -1.81
C ARG A 33 18.73 11.01 -1.81
N ARG A 34 17.59 11.32 -2.42
CA ARG A 34 17.09 12.70 -2.52
C ARG A 34 16.74 13.29 -1.16
N LEU A 35 16.14 12.53 -0.26
CA LEU A 35 15.87 12.99 1.11
C LEU A 35 17.18 13.24 1.88
N TRP A 36 18.18 12.37 1.72
CA TRP A 36 19.48 12.57 2.35
C TRP A 36 20.25 13.78 1.80
N GLU A 37 20.23 13.98 0.47
CA GLU A 37 20.91 15.11 -0.21
C GLU A 37 20.21 16.46 0.03
N GLU A 38 18.88 16.49 -0.10
CA GLU A 38 18.09 17.74 -0.10
C GLU A 38 17.52 18.10 1.28
N TYR A 39 17.34 17.12 2.18
CA TYR A 39 16.71 17.29 3.51
C TYR A 39 17.47 16.56 4.63
N PRO A 40 18.77 16.85 4.84
CA PRO A 40 19.62 16.12 5.80
C PRO A 40 19.15 16.22 7.26
N GLN A 41 18.29 17.18 7.59
CA GLN A 41 17.65 17.32 8.91
C GLN A 41 16.55 16.30 9.16
N VAL A 42 15.98 15.69 8.12
CA VAL A 42 14.90 14.71 8.25
C VAL A 42 15.51 13.36 8.60
N SER A 43 15.21 12.89 9.80
CA SER A 43 15.62 11.56 10.26
C SER A 43 14.79 10.48 9.57
N LEU A 44 15.47 9.54 8.93
CA LEU A 44 14.86 8.47 8.15
C LEU A 44 14.94 7.13 8.89
N ALA A 45 13.85 6.38 8.86
CA ALA A 45 13.85 4.96 9.13
C ALA A 45 13.40 4.15 7.91
N LEU A 46 13.91 2.94 7.80
CA LEU A 46 13.54 2.01 6.73
C LEU A 46 13.20 0.62 7.28
N THR A 47 12.10 0.07 6.79
CA THR A 47 11.72 -1.33 7.00
C THR A 47 11.11 -1.90 5.72
N SER A 48 10.97 -3.22 5.64
CA SER A 48 10.23 -3.90 4.56
C SER A 48 9.15 -4.80 5.15
N ILE A 49 8.26 -5.32 4.32
CA ILE A 49 7.44 -6.48 4.70
C ILE A 49 8.10 -7.77 4.26
N GLY A 50 7.95 -8.78 5.10
CA GLY A 50 8.16 -10.16 4.68
C GLY A 50 9.61 -10.61 4.75
N ILE A 51 9.69 -11.92 4.91
CA ILE A 51 10.91 -12.69 5.08
C ILE A 51 10.61 -13.98 4.35
N ASP A 52 11.15 -14.12 3.15
CA ASP A 52 11.71 -15.40 2.77
C ASP A 52 13.20 -15.15 2.66
N GLY A 53 13.96 -15.95 3.41
CA GLY A 53 15.39 -15.82 3.66
C GLY A 53 16.26 -16.06 2.43
N GLU A 54 15.81 -15.63 1.26
CA GLU A 54 16.42 -15.92 -0.01
C GLU A 54 17.12 -14.69 -0.54
N ARG A 55 18.43 -14.85 -0.74
CA ARG A 55 19.30 -13.89 -1.43
C ARG A 55 18.92 -13.77 -2.92
N ARG A 56 18.11 -14.70 -3.42
CA ARG A 56 17.60 -14.81 -4.80
C ARG A 56 16.09 -14.94 -4.76
N ASP A 57 15.40 -14.25 -5.66
CA ASP A 57 13.99 -14.55 -5.94
C ASP A 57 13.95 -15.94 -6.64
N GLN A 58 13.48 -16.99 -5.95
CA GLN A 58 13.38 -18.34 -6.53
C GLN A 58 12.53 -18.39 -7.81
N VAL A 59 11.65 -17.40 -8.04
CA VAL A 59 10.77 -17.35 -9.20
C VAL A 59 11.44 -16.67 -10.39
N THR A 60 12.25 -15.63 -10.16
CA THR A 60 12.85 -14.84 -11.26
C THR A 60 14.35 -15.05 -11.46
N GLN A 61 15.04 -15.74 -10.54
CA GLN A 61 16.51 -15.93 -10.54
C GLN A 61 17.33 -14.63 -10.66
N THR A 62 16.70 -13.48 -10.48
CA THR A 62 17.36 -12.17 -10.46
C THR A 62 17.90 -11.89 -9.08
N ASP A 63 19.08 -11.26 -9.00
CA ASP A 63 19.62 -10.75 -7.74
C ASP A 63 18.57 -9.83 -7.07
N LYS A 64 18.31 -10.05 -5.78
CA LYS A 64 17.38 -9.21 -5.04
C LYS A 64 17.94 -7.78 -5.03
N PRO A 65 17.21 -6.76 -5.49
CA PRO A 65 17.75 -5.41 -5.62
C PRO A 65 18.15 -4.89 -4.24
N GLU A 66 19.40 -4.43 -4.13
CA GLU A 66 20.00 -3.99 -2.88
C GLU A 66 19.58 -2.56 -2.55
N ILE A 67 19.22 -2.33 -1.29
CA ILE A 67 18.84 -1.00 -0.82
C ILE A 67 20.10 -0.29 -0.32
N CYS A 68 20.34 0.92 -0.84
CA CYS A 68 21.47 1.74 -0.44
C CYS A 68 21.07 2.64 0.73
N LEU A 69 21.64 2.38 1.90
CA LEU A 69 21.48 3.26 3.07
C LEU A 69 22.51 4.37 3.03
N HIS A 70 22.13 5.52 3.58
CA HIS A 70 23.01 6.65 3.82
C HIS A 70 23.34 6.79 5.32
N PRO A 71 24.46 7.44 5.70
CA PRO A 71 24.83 7.65 7.09
C PRO A 71 23.69 8.29 7.88
N GLY A 72 23.46 7.79 9.10
CA GLY A 72 22.40 8.28 9.98
C GLY A 72 21.04 7.62 9.79
N THR A 73 20.79 6.95 8.65
CA THR A 73 19.53 6.23 8.39
C THR A 73 19.35 5.09 9.38
N LEU A 74 18.22 5.07 10.07
CA LEU A 74 17.81 3.95 10.91
C LEU A 74 17.16 2.88 10.02
N PHE A 75 17.36 1.60 10.31
CA PHE A 75 16.71 0.53 9.59
C PHE A 75 16.37 -0.64 10.51
N VAL A 76 15.36 -1.41 10.11
CA VAL A 76 14.96 -2.63 10.81
C VAL A 76 15.11 -3.82 9.89
N THR A 77 15.85 -4.81 10.33
CA THR A 77 16.02 -6.05 9.58
C THR A 77 16.13 -7.25 10.52
N ALA A 78 15.83 -8.45 10.03
CA ALA A 78 16.03 -9.68 10.78
C ALA A 78 17.51 -9.89 11.13
N GLU A 79 17.78 -10.48 12.29
CA GLU A 79 19.12 -10.72 12.84
C GLU A 79 20.07 -11.40 11.85
N LYS A 80 19.59 -12.40 11.08
CA LYS A 80 20.37 -13.07 10.03
C LYS A 80 20.89 -12.08 8.97
N PHE A 81 20.08 -11.12 8.54
CA PHE A 81 20.49 -10.15 7.53
C PHE A 81 21.37 -9.05 8.11
N TYR A 82 21.14 -8.64 9.36
CA TYR A 82 22.02 -7.69 10.03
C TYR A 82 23.46 -8.20 10.14
N ARG A 83 23.66 -9.51 10.36
CA ARG A 83 25.01 -10.13 10.42
C ARG A 83 25.73 -10.14 9.07
N ASN A 84 25.00 -10.14 7.95
CA ASN A 84 25.54 -10.21 6.59
C ASN A 84 25.53 -8.87 5.84
N LYS A 85 25.30 -7.76 6.54
CA LYS A 85 25.23 -6.42 5.94
C LYS A 85 26.58 -5.99 5.34
N MET A 86 26.54 -5.23 4.26
CA MET A 86 27.72 -4.63 3.62
C MET A 86 27.84 -3.13 3.94
N VAL A 87 27.49 -2.76 5.17
CA VAL A 87 27.60 -1.38 5.67
C VAL A 87 27.92 -1.39 7.17
N ALA A 88 28.77 -0.46 7.61
CA ALA A 88 28.97 -0.23 9.03
C ALA A 88 27.67 0.27 9.66
N ALA A 89 27.20 -0.39 10.71
CA ALA A 89 25.98 0.00 11.41
C ALA A 89 26.04 -0.35 12.89
N GLU A 90 25.48 0.51 13.72
CA GLU A 90 25.37 0.34 15.17
C GLU A 90 24.00 -0.25 15.53
N VAL A 91 23.95 -1.27 16.39
CA VAL A 91 22.68 -1.74 16.95
C VAL A 91 22.20 -0.74 17.98
N VAL A 92 20.99 -0.22 17.80
CA VAL A 92 20.35 0.72 18.73
C VAL A 92 19.13 0.09 19.43
N GLY A 93 18.81 -1.16 19.12
CA GLY A 93 17.78 -1.92 19.81
C GLY A 93 17.52 -3.27 19.18
N ILE A 94 16.90 -4.15 19.96
CA ILE A 94 16.45 -5.47 19.53
C ILE A 94 14.98 -5.59 19.92
N ASP A 95 14.17 -6.11 19.01
CA ASP A 95 12.78 -6.42 19.28
C ASP A 95 12.68 -7.78 19.96
N GLU A 96 12.26 -7.79 21.22
CA GLU A 96 12.05 -9.04 21.98
C GLU A 96 10.64 -9.60 21.76
N GLN A 97 9.70 -8.80 21.24
CA GLN A 97 8.31 -9.23 21.01
C GLN A 97 8.14 -9.87 19.62
N TYR A 98 8.85 -9.34 18.63
CA TYR A 98 8.75 -9.80 17.25
C TYR A 98 9.95 -10.67 16.85
N THR A 99 9.78 -11.99 17.00
CA THR A 99 10.76 -12.99 16.56
C THR A 99 10.27 -13.71 15.31
N THR A 100 11.19 -13.99 14.39
CA THR A 100 10.90 -14.62 13.10
C THR A 100 11.81 -15.82 12.87
N SER A 101 11.54 -16.61 11.83
CA SER A 101 12.44 -17.72 11.42
C SER A 101 13.84 -17.26 11.03
N LEU A 102 14.03 -15.96 10.73
CA LEU A 102 15.35 -15.36 10.46
C LEU A 102 15.94 -14.60 11.65
N GLY A 103 15.35 -14.78 12.83
CA GLY A 103 15.76 -14.17 14.10
C GLY A 103 14.89 -12.97 14.49
N ARG A 104 15.35 -12.27 15.53
CA ARG A 104 14.68 -11.06 16.07
C ARG A 104 14.82 -9.89 15.10
N ALA A 105 13.92 -8.93 15.20
CA ALA A 105 14.07 -7.67 14.47
C ALA A 105 15.15 -6.80 15.15
N ILE A 106 16.17 -6.41 14.38
CA ILE A 106 17.28 -5.59 14.83
C ILE A 106 17.05 -4.17 14.34
N TYR A 107 17.03 -3.22 15.28
CA TYR A 107 17.03 -1.79 15.00
C TYR A 107 18.48 -1.33 14.92
N ALA A 108 18.91 -0.83 13.77
CA ALA A 108 20.29 -0.43 13.56
C ALA A 108 20.40 0.92 12.83
N LYS A 109 21.39 1.72 13.22
CA LYS A 109 21.70 3.01 12.61
C LYS A 109 22.91 2.88 11.70
N SER A 110 22.74 3.22 10.42
CA SER A 110 23.86 3.21 9.46
C SER A 110 24.92 4.24 9.84
N LYS A 111 26.18 3.84 9.80
CA LYS A 111 27.37 4.70 10.03
C LYS A 111 28.08 5.05 8.72
N GLY A 112 27.66 4.47 7.61
CA GLY A 112 28.24 4.70 6.29
C GLY A 112 27.20 4.60 5.18
N THR A 113 27.66 4.77 3.95
CA THR A 113 26.86 4.45 2.76
C THR A 113 27.12 3.00 2.38
N GLY A 114 26.06 2.23 2.13
CA GLY A 114 26.25 0.84 1.74
C GLY A 114 24.95 0.07 1.55
N LYS A 115 25.10 -1.13 0.99
CA LYS A 115 24.01 -1.99 0.59
C LYS A 115 23.58 -2.90 1.74
N VAL A 116 22.27 -3.02 1.92
CA VAL A 116 21.68 -3.88 2.96
C VAL A 116 20.53 -4.71 2.41
N LEU A 117 20.34 -5.86 3.05
CA LEU A 117 19.12 -6.65 2.93
C LEU A 117 18.21 -6.33 4.11
N ILE A 118 17.00 -5.89 3.81
CA ILE A 118 16.00 -5.52 4.79
C ILE A 118 14.89 -6.55 4.75
N ALA A 119 14.63 -7.15 5.91
CA ALA A 119 13.47 -7.99 6.10
C ALA A 119 12.80 -7.63 7.40
N GLY A 120 11.66 -6.97 7.27
CA GLY A 120 10.81 -6.65 8.40
C GLY A 120 9.72 -7.71 8.61
N PRO A 121 8.72 -7.39 9.42
CA PRO A 121 7.71 -8.32 9.91
C PRO A 121 6.85 -8.82 8.76
N ALA A 122 6.37 -10.07 8.86
CA ALA A 122 5.47 -10.66 7.86
C ALA A 122 4.02 -10.18 7.99
N SER A 123 3.64 -9.63 9.15
CA SER A 123 2.26 -9.22 9.47
C SER A 123 2.10 -7.70 9.50
N THR A 124 0.88 -7.24 9.17
CA THR A 124 0.49 -5.82 9.28
C THR A 124 0.60 -5.32 10.73
N GLY A 125 0.22 -6.14 11.72
CA GLY A 125 0.37 -5.80 13.14
C GLY A 125 1.81 -5.58 13.56
N GLY A 126 2.73 -6.45 13.13
CA GLY A 126 4.17 -6.28 13.37
C GLY A 126 4.72 -5.01 12.71
N LEU A 127 4.25 -4.69 11.50
CA LEU A 127 4.69 -3.47 10.82
C LEU A 127 4.23 -2.21 11.56
N LYS A 128 2.97 -2.17 12.03
CA LYS A 128 2.47 -1.08 12.89
C LYS A 128 3.29 -0.95 14.18
N HIS A 129 3.68 -2.07 14.79
CA HIS A 129 4.55 -2.08 15.96
C HIS A 129 5.89 -1.39 15.67
N ILE A 130 6.56 -1.77 14.57
CA ILE A 130 7.84 -1.16 14.19
C ILE A 130 7.70 0.33 13.90
N ILE A 131 6.68 0.74 13.15
CA ILE A 131 6.43 2.15 12.83
C ILE A 131 6.22 2.96 14.12
N ARG A 132 5.48 2.42 15.09
CA ARG A 132 5.32 3.04 16.40
C ARG A 132 6.66 3.16 17.13
N LYS A 133 7.47 2.10 17.15
CA LYS A 133 8.82 2.11 17.74
C LYS A 133 9.79 3.08 17.05
N MET A 134 9.58 3.41 15.76
CA MET A 134 10.32 4.47 15.07
C MET A 134 9.90 5.85 15.56
N ARG A 135 8.58 6.05 15.66
CA ARG A 135 8.01 7.30 16.17
C ARG A 135 8.45 7.59 17.60
N ASP A 136 8.47 6.58 18.47
CA ASP A 136 8.94 6.70 19.86
C ASP A 136 10.43 7.10 19.94
N ARG A 137 11.21 6.91 18.86
CA ARG A 137 12.60 7.33 18.74
C ARG A 137 12.78 8.67 18.02
N ASN A 138 11.69 9.44 17.86
CA ASN A 138 11.68 10.72 17.15
C ASN A 138 12.20 10.63 15.72
N ILE A 139 11.91 9.52 15.03
CA ILE A 139 12.12 9.45 13.58
C ILE A 139 11.04 10.25 12.87
N ASP A 140 11.46 11.14 11.98
CA ASP A 140 10.56 12.01 11.22
C ASP A 140 9.77 11.22 10.17
N LEU A 141 10.46 10.36 9.40
CA LEU A 141 9.84 9.59 8.32
C LEU A 141 10.28 8.12 8.32
N THR A 142 9.32 7.21 8.43
CA THR A 142 9.53 5.76 8.23
C THR A 142 9.09 5.33 6.84
N ILE A 143 10.03 4.88 6.01
CA ILE A 143 9.77 4.35 4.67
C ILE A 143 9.60 2.83 4.76
N ILE A 144 8.61 2.32 4.03
CA ILE A 144 8.22 0.91 4.00
C ILE A 144 8.37 0.41 2.57
N ASP A 145 9.27 -0.54 2.37
CA ASP A 145 9.39 -1.24 1.10
C ASP A 145 8.33 -2.36 0.99
N GLY A 146 7.30 -2.15 0.16
CA GLY A 146 6.13 -3.04 0.07
C GLY A 146 5.86 -3.55 -1.35
N ALA A 147 5.50 -4.82 -1.54
CA ALA A 147 4.99 -5.30 -2.85
C ALA A 147 3.47 -5.16 -2.91
N LEU A 148 2.90 -4.77 -4.06
CA LEU A 148 1.43 -4.67 -4.23
C LEU A 148 0.76 -6.05 -4.19
N SER A 149 1.50 -7.15 -4.33
CA SER A 149 1.02 -8.50 -4.02
C SER A 149 0.60 -8.67 -2.55
N ARG A 150 0.87 -7.68 -1.69
CA ARG A 150 0.34 -7.54 -0.33
C ARG A 150 -0.30 -6.15 -0.19
N ILE A 151 -1.41 -5.94 -0.89
CA ILE A 151 -2.15 -4.66 -0.97
C ILE A 151 -2.37 -4.03 0.42
N SER A 152 -2.49 -4.84 1.48
CA SER A 152 -2.61 -4.42 2.89
C SER A 152 -1.52 -3.47 3.42
N LEU A 153 -0.42 -3.27 2.71
CA LEU A 153 0.66 -2.34 3.05
C LEU A 153 0.40 -0.90 2.63
N ALA A 154 -0.36 -0.73 1.56
CA ALA A 154 -0.82 0.56 1.11
C ALA A 154 -2.02 1.05 1.93
N ALA A 155 -2.50 0.22 2.86
CA ALA A 155 -3.61 0.54 3.73
C ALA A 155 -3.24 1.79 4.56
N PRO A 156 -4.13 2.79 4.64
CA PRO A 156 -3.92 3.98 5.46
C PRO A 156 -3.60 3.68 6.91
N SER A 157 -4.08 2.54 7.41
CA SER A 157 -3.77 2.10 8.78
C SER A 157 -2.29 1.78 9.01
N VAL A 158 -1.49 1.65 7.95
CA VAL A 158 -0.06 1.33 7.97
C VAL A 158 0.78 2.54 7.58
N SER A 159 0.45 3.23 6.49
CA SER A 159 1.22 4.35 5.96
C SER A 159 0.35 5.57 5.68
N GLU A 160 0.82 6.75 6.09
CA GLU A 160 0.15 8.03 5.86
C GLU A 160 0.15 8.45 4.38
N GLY A 161 1.19 8.05 3.63
CA GLY A 161 1.24 8.26 2.19
C GLY A 161 1.80 7.06 1.44
N MET A 162 1.59 7.05 0.13
CA MET A 162 2.14 6.02 -0.75
C MET A 162 2.74 6.58 -2.04
N ILE A 163 3.73 5.87 -2.58
CA ILE A 163 4.18 6.01 -3.97
C ILE A 163 3.80 4.73 -4.71
N LEU A 164 3.16 4.88 -5.88
CA LEU A 164 2.76 3.75 -6.72
C LEU A 164 3.77 3.54 -7.86
N ALA A 165 4.47 2.41 -7.87
CA ALA A 165 5.40 2.04 -8.92
C ALA A 165 4.72 1.11 -9.96
N THR A 166 4.57 1.60 -11.18
CA THR A 166 4.07 0.85 -12.35
C THR A 166 5.19 0.69 -13.39
N GLY A 167 5.00 -0.14 -14.41
CA GLY A 167 6.05 -0.34 -15.40
C GLY A 167 5.81 -1.45 -16.41
N ALA A 168 6.72 -1.56 -17.37
CA ALA A 168 6.68 -2.55 -18.44
C ALA A 168 6.71 -4.00 -17.92
N ALA A 169 7.24 -4.21 -16.70
CA ALA A 169 7.19 -5.50 -16.01
C ALA A 169 5.76 -5.97 -15.70
N TYR A 170 4.82 -5.04 -15.51
CA TYR A 170 3.41 -5.37 -15.27
C TYR A 170 2.64 -5.61 -16.56
N SER A 171 2.89 -4.79 -17.59
CA SER A 171 2.38 -5.00 -18.94
C SER A 171 3.29 -4.29 -19.95
N VAL A 172 3.72 -5.03 -20.98
CA VAL A 172 4.44 -4.46 -22.13
C VAL A 172 3.50 -3.80 -23.14
N GLN A 173 2.18 -3.97 -23.00
CA GLN A 173 1.19 -3.30 -23.82
C GLN A 173 0.80 -1.95 -23.20
N PRO A 174 1.05 -0.81 -23.87
CA PRO A 174 0.79 0.53 -23.32
C PRO A 174 -0.64 0.75 -22.84
N GLU A 175 -1.64 0.40 -23.65
CA GLU A 175 -3.05 0.64 -23.32
C GLU A 175 -3.49 -0.14 -22.08
N GLU A 176 -3.07 -1.40 -22.00
CA GLU A 176 -3.41 -2.26 -20.88
C GLU A 176 -2.72 -1.80 -19.59
N LEU A 177 -1.49 -1.30 -19.69
CA LEU A 177 -0.76 -0.73 -18.55
C LEU A 177 -1.45 0.53 -18.03
N ILE A 178 -1.81 1.46 -18.93
CA ILE A 178 -2.50 2.71 -18.58
C ILE A 178 -3.85 2.38 -17.96
N ARG A 179 -4.67 1.53 -18.60
CA ARG A 179 -6.00 1.13 -18.13
C ARG A 179 -5.96 0.55 -16.72
N LYS A 180 -5.04 -0.40 -16.46
CA LYS A 180 -4.92 -1.03 -15.14
C LYS A 180 -4.35 -0.08 -14.08
N THR A 181 -3.39 0.78 -14.44
CA THR A 181 -2.86 1.78 -13.52
C THR A 181 -3.94 2.80 -13.14
N HIS A 182 -4.72 3.26 -14.13
CA HIS A 182 -5.85 4.16 -13.93
C HIS A 182 -6.96 3.55 -13.06
N HIS A 183 -7.28 2.26 -13.26
CA HIS A 183 -8.22 1.54 -12.39
C HIS A 183 -7.77 1.58 -10.93
N LEU A 184 -6.54 1.18 -10.66
CA LEU A 184 -6.02 1.19 -9.29
C LEU A 184 -5.97 2.60 -8.70
N TYR A 185 -5.58 3.60 -9.51
CA TYR A 185 -5.60 5.00 -9.11
C TYR A 185 -7.00 5.46 -8.69
N ARG A 186 -8.06 5.11 -9.45
CA ARG A 186 -9.45 5.42 -9.08
C ARG A 186 -9.84 4.81 -7.74
N LEU A 187 -9.38 3.59 -7.44
CA LEU A 187 -9.65 2.96 -6.14
C LEU A 187 -8.93 3.68 -5.00
N ILE A 188 -7.67 4.09 -5.22
CA ILE A 188 -6.88 4.86 -4.24
C ILE A 188 -7.54 6.22 -3.94
N GLN A 189 -8.15 6.84 -4.95
CA GLN A 189 -8.82 8.15 -4.86
C GLN A 189 -10.29 8.07 -4.39
N LEU A 190 -10.76 6.91 -3.92
CA LEU A 190 -12.13 6.81 -3.43
C LEU A 190 -12.36 7.76 -2.25
N PRO A 191 -13.53 8.44 -2.21
CA PRO A 191 -13.82 9.40 -1.16
C PRO A 191 -13.99 8.71 0.20
N GLU A 192 -13.54 9.40 1.25
CA GLU A 192 -13.77 8.96 2.62
C GLU A 192 -15.25 9.02 3.00
N TYR A 193 -15.65 8.13 3.89
CA TYR A 193 -16.96 8.16 4.52
C TYR A 193 -17.03 9.38 5.47
N PRO A 194 -18.07 10.23 5.40
CA PRO A 194 -18.05 11.53 6.07
C PRO A 194 -18.00 11.47 7.59
N SER A 195 -18.57 10.42 8.19
CA SER A 195 -18.67 10.29 9.65
C SER A 195 -17.42 9.63 10.23
N ARG A 196 -16.58 10.47 10.84
CA ARG A 196 -15.40 10.02 11.57
C ARG A 196 -15.75 9.14 12.78
N ALA A 197 -16.83 9.43 13.48
CA ALA A 197 -17.28 8.64 14.64
C ALA A 197 -17.63 7.20 14.22
N ILE A 198 -18.30 7.02 13.08
CA ILE A 198 -18.60 5.70 12.53
C ILE A 198 -17.31 4.99 12.08
N ALA A 199 -16.40 5.71 11.41
CA ALA A 199 -15.12 5.15 11.02
C ALA A 199 -14.30 4.66 12.22
N GLU A 200 -14.29 5.40 13.33
CA GLU A 200 -13.64 5.01 14.58
C GLU A 200 -14.34 3.80 15.23
N GLY A 201 -15.68 3.77 15.27
CA GLY A 201 -16.44 2.63 15.79
C GLY A 201 -16.25 1.33 14.99
N LEU A 202 -15.94 1.44 13.69
CA LEU A 202 -15.68 0.30 12.79
C LEU A 202 -14.19 -0.03 12.62
N ALA A 203 -13.28 0.70 13.26
CA ALA A 203 -11.84 0.57 13.07
C ALA A 203 -11.31 -0.84 13.36
N ASP A 204 -11.87 -1.50 14.37
CA ASP A 204 -11.45 -2.82 14.84
C ASP A 204 -12.25 -3.98 14.21
N ALA A 205 -13.26 -3.68 13.40
CA ALA A 205 -14.06 -4.70 12.72
C ALA A 205 -13.25 -5.36 11.59
N GLU A 206 -12.62 -6.50 11.87
CA GLU A 206 -11.80 -7.24 10.88
C GLU A 206 -12.63 -8.14 9.95
N ARG A 207 -13.86 -8.48 10.34
CA ARG A 207 -14.76 -9.40 9.64
C ARG A 207 -16.21 -8.94 9.79
N GLY A 208 -17.07 -9.49 8.93
CA GLY A 208 -18.50 -9.21 8.98
C GLY A 208 -18.94 -8.08 8.06
N MET A 209 -20.25 -7.88 8.06
CA MET A 209 -20.96 -6.86 7.30
C MET A 209 -21.85 -6.09 8.27
N PHE A 210 -21.91 -4.78 8.11
CA PHE A 210 -22.59 -3.89 9.04
C PHE A 210 -23.45 -2.92 8.25
N VAL A 211 -24.70 -2.74 8.64
CA VAL A 211 -25.58 -1.72 8.06
C VAL A 211 -25.51 -0.47 8.93
N ILE A 212 -25.49 0.68 8.27
CA ILE A 212 -25.52 2.00 8.90
C ILE A 212 -26.90 2.59 8.60
N ASP A 213 -27.67 2.89 9.65
CA ASP A 213 -28.99 3.51 9.52
C ASP A 213 -28.89 5.03 9.24
N PRO A 214 -30.00 5.70 8.88
CA PRO A 214 -30.00 7.15 8.63
C PRO A 214 -29.58 8.00 9.83
N GLU A 215 -29.76 7.49 11.06
CA GLU A 215 -29.35 8.12 12.30
C GLU A 215 -27.85 7.95 12.60
N GLY A 216 -27.15 7.10 11.83
CA GLY A 216 -25.72 6.81 11.97
C GLY A 216 -25.39 5.70 12.97
N ASN A 217 -26.37 4.91 13.39
CA ASN A 217 -26.15 3.73 14.21
C ASN A 217 -25.66 2.57 13.34
N VAL A 218 -24.74 1.79 13.90
CA VAL A 218 -24.10 0.65 13.23
C VAL A 218 -24.70 -0.63 13.76
N PHE A 219 -25.18 -1.50 12.87
CA PHE A 219 -25.70 -2.81 13.23
C PHE A 219 -25.03 -3.91 12.45
N GLU A 220 -24.57 -4.95 13.14
CA GLU A 220 -24.04 -6.15 12.50
C GLU A 220 -25.18 -6.92 11.84
N THR A 221 -24.99 -7.35 10.58
CA THR A 221 -26.01 -8.10 9.84
C THR A 221 -26.03 -9.58 10.21
N GLY A 222 -25.05 -10.07 10.98
CA GLY A 222 -24.87 -11.49 11.30
C GLY A 222 -24.23 -12.32 10.18
N PHE A 223 -23.88 -11.70 9.04
CA PHE A 223 -23.27 -12.38 7.90
C PHE A 223 -21.79 -12.04 7.76
N ILE A 224 -20.98 -13.09 7.61
CA ILE A 224 -19.51 -12.99 7.45
C ILE A 224 -19.12 -12.77 5.97
N SER A 225 -19.97 -13.22 5.03
CA SER A 225 -19.65 -13.22 3.60
C SER A 225 -20.88 -13.03 2.72
N ALA A 226 -20.68 -12.22 1.68
CA ALA A 226 -21.59 -11.99 0.55
C ALA A 226 -21.92 -13.25 -0.27
N LEU A 227 -21.15 -14.33 -0.08
CA LEU A 227 -21.35 -15.62 -0.75
C LEU A 227 -22.55 -16.40 -0.21
N SER A 228 -23.04 -16.07 0.97
CA SER A 228 -24.23 -16.72 1.52
C SER A 228 -25.48 -16.11 0.90
N ASP A 229 -26.26 -16.87 0.12
CA ASP A 229 -27.49 -16.33 -0.49
C ASP A 229 -28.54 -15.86 0.53
N ARG A 230 -28.43 -16.32 1.79
CA ARG A 230 -29.32 -15.92 2.89
C ARG A 230 -29.29 -14.44 3.20
N ILE A 231 -28.14 -13.78 3.05
CA ILE A 231 -28.03 -12.33 3.30
C ILE A 231 -28.93 -11.54 2.36
N TRP A 232 -29.11 -12.01 1.13
CA TRP A 232 -29.89 -11.31 0.10
C TRP A 232 -31.40 -11.54 0.22
N GLN A 233 -31.81 -12.44 1.11
CA GLN A 233 -33.22 -12.72 1.42
C GLN A 233 -33.66 -12.10 2.75
N ASP A 234 -32.71 -11.60 3.53
CA ASP A 234 -32.95 -11.02 4.84
C ASP A 234 -33.45 -9.58 4.68
N VAL A 235 -34.72 -9.38 5.00
CA VAL A 235 -35.43 -8.11 4.88
C VAL A 235 -35.03 -7.14 6.00
N GLU A 236 -34.57 -7.65 7.15
CA GLU A 236 -34.36 -6.85 8.35
C GLU A 236 -33.21 -5.87 8.18
N TRP A 237 -32.04 -6.33 7.70
CA TRP A 237 -30.93 -5.40 7.44
C TRP A 237 -31.17 -4.54 6.19
N LEU A 238 -31.86 -5.05 5.17
CA LEU A 238 -32.17 -4.32 3.93
C LEU A 238 -33.12 -3.13 4.14
N GLN A 239 -33.97 -3.18 5.17
CA GLN A 239 -34.87 -2.09 5.55
C GLN A 239 -34.24 -1.11 6.54
N ARG A 240 -33.12 -1.47 7.18
CA ARG A 240 -32.55 -0.71 8.29
C ARG A 240 -31.76 0.51 7.85
N GLY A 241 -31.12 0.44 6.69
CA GLY A 241 -30.30 1.51 6.15
C GLY A 241 -29.88 1.23 4.72
N ASP A 242 -29.42 2.27 4.05
CA ASP A 242 -28.99 2.21 2.65
C ASP A 242 -27.46 2.09 2.49
N THR A 243 -26.75 2.08 3.62
CA THR A 243 -25.30 2.11 3.67
C THR A 243 -24.79 0.82 4.30
N LEU A 244 -23.96 0.08 3.56
CA LEU A 244 -23.40 -1.19 3.97
C LEU A 244 -21.88 -1.06 4.11
N PHE A 245 -21.36 -1.34 5.29
CA PHE A 245 -19.93 -1.50 5.53
C PHE A 245 -19.53 -2.98 5.43
N VAL A 246 -18.44 -3.24 4.70
CA VAL A 246 -17.82 -4.58 4.58
C VAL A 246 -16.39 -4.53 5.09
N ALA A 247 -16.15 -5.23 6.20
CA ALA A 247 -14.83 -5.33 6.81
C ALA A 247 -13.84 -6.18 5.99
N GLY A 248 -14.39 -7.17 5.28
CA GLY A 248 -13.65 -8.15 4.49
C GLY A 248 -13.32 -7.70 3.07
N VAL A 249 -13.09 -8.69 2.20
CA VAL A 249 -12.82 -8.48 0.77
C VAL A 249 -14.13 -8.22 0.02
N VAL A 250 -14.12 -7.22 -0.85
CA VAL A 250 -15.18 -6.94 -1.81
C VAL A 250 -14.78 -7.50 -3.17
N SER A 251 -15.61 -8.39 -3.70
CA SER A 251 -15.43 -9.05 -5.00
C SER A 251 -16.46 -8.57 -6.02
N ASP A 252 -16.25 -8.93 -7.29
CA ASP A 252 -17.21 -8.70 -8.39
C ASP A 252 -18.61 -9.18 -8.03
N LEU A 253 -18.73 -10.38 -7.44
CA LEU A 253 -20.01 -10.96 -7.07
C LEU A 253 -20.77 -10.11 -6.05
N LEU A 254 -20.07 -9.57 -5.04
CA LEU A 254 -20.70 -8.71 -4.05
C LEU A 254 -21.22 -7.42 -4.70
N LEU A 255 -20.42 -6.79 -5.56
CA LEU A 255 -20.84 -5.58 -6.29
C LEU A 255 -22.05 -5.85 -7.20
N GLU A 256 -22.05 -6.99 -7.90
CA GLU A 256 -23.15 -7.42 -8.76
C GLU A 256 -24.44 -7.69 -7.97
N LYS A 257 -24.35 -8.26 -6.77
CA LYS A 257 -25.51 -8.45 -5.89
C LYS A 257 -26.03 -7.10 -5.37
N LEU A 258 -25.14 -6.28 -4.80
CA LEU A 258 -25.50 -4.98 -4.26
C LEU A 258 -26.11 -4.06 -5.32
N ARG A 259 -25.58 -4.06 -6.55
CA ARG A 259 -26.12 -3.19 -7.61
C ARG A 259 -27.55 -3.51 -8.00
N MET A 260 -28.06 -4.71 -7.71
CA MET A 260 -29.43 -5.12 -8.00
C MET A 260 -30.41 -4.80 -6.86
N ILE A 261 -29.92 -4.31 -5.72
CA ILE A 261 -30.74 -3.96 -4.56
C ILE A 261 -31.07 -2.47 -4.64
N ASP A 262 -32.36 -2.15 -4.67
CA ASP A 262 -32.85 -0.78 -4.85
C ASP A 262 -32.74 0.06 -3.58
N SER A 263 -32.88 -0.56 -2.40
CA SER A 263 -32.72 0.12 -1.11
C SER A 263 -31.27 0.46 -0.78
N HIS A 264 -30.31 -0.24 -1.38
CA HIS A 264 -28.87 -0.03 -1.15
C HIS A 264 -28.36 1.16 -1.98
N ARG A 265 -27.65 2.08 -1.33
CA ARG A 265 -27.08 3.29 -1.93
C ARG A 265 -25.56 3.33 -1.84
N THR A 266 -25.00 3.01 -0.68
CA THR A 266 -23.57 3.25 -0.41
C THR A 266 -22.88 2.00 0.11
N LEU A 267 -21.83 1.56 -0.58
CA LEU A 267 -20.91 0.55 -0.08
C LEU A 267 -19.72 1.25 0.55
N VAL A 268 -19.44 0.94 1.80
CA VAL A 268 -18.28 1.42 2.54
C VAL A 268 -17.34 0.24 2.75
N VAL A 269 -16.07 0.44 2.45
CA VAL A 269 -15.00 -0.52 2.78
C VAL A 269 -13.98 0.15 3.69
N ARG A 270 -13.14 -0.63 4.36
CA ARG A 270 -12.11 -0.05 5.23
C ARG A 270 -11.18 0.90 4.48
N ASP A 271 -10.67 0.45 3.34
CA ASP A 271 -9.77 1.18 2.46
C ASP A 271 -9.75 0.50 1.08
N PHE A 272 -9.07 1.11 0.11
CA PHE A 272 -9.01 0.58 -1.26
C PHE A 272 -8.39 -0.82 -1.34
N THR A 273 -7.62 -1.25 -0.33
CA THR A 273 -6.94 -2.54 -0.31
C THR A 273 -7.89 -3.72 -0.13
N ARG A 274 -9.15 -3.44 0.23
CA ARG A 274 -10.23 -4.42 0.34
C ARG A 274 -11.00 -4.66 -0.95
N LEU A 275 -10.75 -3.86 -1.98
CA LEU A 275 -11.45 -3.92 -3.26
C LEU A 275 -10.70 -4.85 -4.22
N PHE A 276 -11.09 -6.11 -4.24
CA PHE A 276 -10.61 -7.13 -5.17
C PHE A 276 -11.63 -7.33 -6.30
N ALA A 277 -12.04 -6.20 -6.90
CA ALA A 277 -13.02 -6.18 -7.96
C ALA A 277 -12.42 -5.70 -9.30
N SER A 278 -12.92 -6.27 -10.38
CA SER A 278 -12.55 -5.88 -11.74
C SER A 278 -13.03 -4.46 -12.07
N PRO A 279 -12.37 -3.77 -13.02
CA PRO A 279 -12.83 -2.47 -13.50
C PRO A 279 -14.29 -2.48 -13.94
N LEU A 280 -14.69 -3.55 -14.64
CA LEU A 280 -16.05 -3.69 -15.15
C LEU A 280 -17.09 -3.77 -14.03
N ALA A 281 -16.81 -4.52 -12.96
CA ALA A 281 -17.73 -4.66 -11.84
C ALA A 281 -17.88 -3.34 -11.07
N ILE A 282 -16.78 -2.62 -10.84
CA ILE A 282 -16.79 -1.29 -10.21
C ILE A 282 -17.59 -0.30 -11.06
N ASP A 283 -17.36 -0.26 -12.37
CA ASP A 283 -18.07 0.66 -13.28
C ASP A 283 -19.56 0.36 -13.36
N LYS A 284 -19.96 -0.92 -13.41
CA LYS A 284 -21.38 -1.33 -13.35
C LYS A 284 -22.04 -0.94 -12.04
N TYR A 285 -21.33 -1.09 -10.93
CA TYR A 285 -21.85 -0.70 -9.62
C TYR A 285 -22.07 0.83 -9.54
N LEU A 286 -21.06 1.62 -9.90
CA LEU A 286 -21.15 3.08 -9.86
C LEU A 286 -22.18 3.64 -10.87
N SER A 287 -22.22 3.10 -12.09
CA SER A 287 -23.20 3.52 -13.11
C SER A 287 -24.65 3.19 -12.74
N SER A 288 -24.89 2.30 -11.77
CA SER A 288 -26.23 2.04 -11.21
C SER A 288 -26.71 3.12 -10.23
N GLY A 289 -26.00 4.25 -10.13
CA GLY A 289 -26.34 5.37 -9.24
C GLY A 289 -25.97 5.12 -7.77
N LYS A 290 -25.04 4.20 -7.53
CA LYS A 290 -24.58 3.82 -6.19
C LYS A 290 -23.21 4.42 -5.89
N GLU A 291 -22.93 4.59 -4.61
CA GLU A 291 -21.69 5.16 -4.12
C GLU A 291 -20.76 4.09 -3.55
N LEU A 292 -19.46 4.30 -3.74
CA LEU A 292 -18.40 3.51 -3.14
C LEU A 292 -17.51 4.45 -2.34
N ARG A 293 -17.35 4.18 -1.05
CA ARG A 293 -16.59 4.99 -0.10
C ARG A 293 -15.62 4.14 0.71
N VAL A 294 -14.60 4.79 1.27
CA VAL A 294 -13.64 4.15 2.17
C VAL A 294 -13.73 4.75 3.58
N LEU A 295 -13.46 3.99 4.64
CA LEU A 295 -13.34 4.57 5.98
C LEU A 295 -12.07 5.41 6.09
N TYR A 296 -11.00 4.97 5.43
CA TYR A 296 -9.72 5.64 5.41
C TYR A 296 -9.23 5.77 3.96
N GLY A 297 -8.91 6.99 3.56
CA GLY A 297 -8.32 7.31 2.27
C GLY A 297 -6.79 7.19 2.31
N THR A 298 -6.18 6.96 1.15
CA THR A 298 -4.72 6.89 1.02
C THR A 298 -4.21 8.12 0.28
N LYS A 299 -3.21 8.80 0.85
CA LYS A 299 -2.56 9.93 0.19
C LYS A 299 -1.52 9.42 -0.83
N LEU A 300 -1.86 9.49 -2.12
CA LEU A 300 -0.92 9.19 -3.20
C LEU A 300 0.03 10.36 -3.43
N MET A 301 1.32 10.15 -3.17
CA MET A 301 2.36 11.19 -3.28
C MET A 301 2.94 11.31 -4.69
N ALA A 302 3.09 10.18 -5.38
CA ALA A 302 3.62 10.11 -6.74
C ALA A 302 3.29 8.77 -7.39
N VAL A 303 3.34 8.75 -8.72
CA VAL A 303 3.39 7.53 -9.52
C VAL A 303 4.75 7.46 -10.20
N THR A 304 5.42 6.32 -10.13
CA THR A 304 6.68 6.09 -10.83
C THR A 304 6.52 5.04 -11.91
N PHE A 305 7.26 5.18 -13.01
CA PHE A 305 7.20 4.30 -14.16
C PHE A 305 8.56 3.69 -14.45
N ASN A 306 8.65 2.36 -14.47
CA ASN A 306 9.83 1.64 -14.99
C ASN A 306 9.59 1.22 -16.45
N PRO A 307 10.32 1.77 -17.43
CA PRO A 307 10.15 1.41 -18.84
C PRO A 307 10.71 0.02 -19.21
N LEU A 308 11.55 -0.59 -18.37
CA LEU A 308 12.24 -1.84 -18.68
C LEU A 308 11.50 -3.05 -18.09
N ALA A 309 11.09 -3.98 -18.96
CA ALA A 309 10.54 -5.27 -18.57
C ALA A 309 11.67 -6.29 -18.30
N PRO A 310 11.44 -7.33 -17.48
CA PRO A 310 12.41 -8.40 -17.23
C PRO A 310 12.85 -9.16 -18.50
N SER A 311 12.02 -9.14 -19.55
CA SER A 311 12.35 -9.72 -20.86
C SER A 311 13.38 -8.90 -21.65
N GLY A 312 13.80 -7.74 -21.15
CA GLY A 312 14.64 -6.78 -21.87
C GLY A 312 13.86 -5.83 -22.78
N TYR A 313 12.54 -6.04 -22.95
CA TYR A 313 11.70 -5.11 -23.70
C TYR A 313 11.60 -3.77 -22.98
N ARG A 314 11.80 -2.67 -23.72
CA ARG A 314 11.76 -1.31 -23.18
C ARG A 314 10.66 -0.50 -23.86
N LEU A 315 9.74 0.02 -23.04
CA LEU A 315 8.77 1.02 -23.48
C LEU A 315 9.43 2.41 -23.58
N ASP A 316 8.90 3.26 -24.46
CA ASP A 316 9.31 4.66 -24.54
C ASP A 316 8.92 5.38 -23.23
N SER A 317 9.94 5.80 -22.47
CA SER A 317 9.73 6.39 -21.16
C SER A 317 8.99 7.72 -21.19
N GLU A 318 9.37 8.62 -22.10
CA GLU A 318 8.77 9.96 -22.17
C GLU A 318 7.32 9.85 -22.61
N LYS A 319 7.07 9.08 -23.69
CA LYS A 319 5.71 8.86 -24.18
C LYS A 319 4.83 8.21 -23.12
N MET A 320 5.33 7.22 -22.39
CA MET A 320 4.54 6.55 -21.35
C MET A 320 4.29 7.44 -20.13
N CYS A 321 5.27 8.21 -19.67
CA CYS A 321 5.06 9.14 -18.55
C CYS A 321 4.00 10.19 -18.90
N THR A 322 4.06 10.79 -20.10
CA THR A 322 3.05 11.75 -20.56
C THR A 322 1.66 11.13 -20.59
N ARG A 323 1.50 9.96 -21.23
CA ARG A 323 0.19 9.30 -21.35
C ARG A 323 -0.38 8.84 -20.02
N LEU A 324 0.46 8.34 -19.11
CA LEU A 324 0.03 8.00 -17.76
C LEU A 324 -0.36 9.26 -16.99
N GLN A 325 0.40 10.34 -17.09
CA GLN A 325 0.08 11.60 -16.43
C GLN A 325 -1.26 12.18 -16.94
N GLU A 326 -1.49 12.16 -18.25
CA GLU A 326 -2.77 12.57 -18.86
C GLU A 326 -3.92 11.72 -18.35
N SER A 327 -3.74 10.40 -18.27
CA SER A 327 -4.79 9.49 -17.81
C SER A 327 -5.08 9.63 -16.31
N LEU A 328 -4.08 9.91 -15.48
CA LEU A 328 -4.20 9.90 -14.02
C LEU A 328 -4.47 11.30 -13.45
N GLY A 329 -4.12 12.36 -14.17
CA GLY A 329 -4.19 13.74 -13.68
C GLY A 329 -3.16 14.06 -12.60
N VAL A 330 -2.17 13.19 -12.36
CA VAL A 330 -1.08 13.37 -11.40
C VAL A 330 0.27 13.13 -12.07
N PRO A 331 1.36 13.77 -11.60
CA PRO A 331 2.69 13.58 -12.17
C PRO A 331 3.17 12.12 -12.13
N VAL A 332 3.83 11.70 -13.22
CA VAL A 332 4.42 10.36 -13.38
C VAL A 332 5.90 10.48 -13.69
N TYR A 333 6.74 9.71 -12.99
CA TYR A 333 8.19 9.85 -13.03
C TYR A 333 8.92 8.56 -13.40
N ASP A 334 9.84 8.60 -14.38
CA ASP A 334 10.89 7.57 -14.50
C ASP A 334 12.10 7.97 -13.63
N VAL A 335 12.17 7.40 -12.43
CA VAL A 335 13.21 7.69 -11.43
C VAL A 335 14.64 7.33 -11.90
N CYS A 336 14.80 6.49 -12.91
CA CYS A 336 16.10 6.12 -13.46
C CYS A 336 16.65 7.14 -14.48
N ARG A 337 15.80 8.07 -14.94
CA ARG A 337 16.20 9.18 -15.82
C ARG A 337 16.37 10.52 -15.08
N LEU A 338 16.10 10.56 -13.77
CA LEU A 338 16.01 11.78 -12.95
C LEU A 338 17.21 12.06 -12.03
#